data_AF-A0A840CMZ5-F1
#
_entry.id   AF-A0A840CMZ5-F1
#
_cell.length_a   1.000
_cell.length_b   1.000
_cell.length_c   1.000
_cell.angle_alpha   90.00
_cell.angle_beta   90.00
_cell.angle_gamma   90.00
#
_symmetry.space_group_name_H-M   'P 1'
#
loop_
_entity.id
_entity.type
_entity.pdbx_description
1 polymer ?
#
loop_
_entity_poly.entity_id
_entity_poly.type
_entity_poly.pdbx_seq_one_letter_code
_entity_poly.pdbx_strand_id
1 'polypeptide(L)'
;MSKGILLDGDNDLKVNIKRDSNGLITDGLTIGERTMQDAYIVLASNQGDIKEDPLCGSNLLRMIRGKADIEKIRKTVEIALARVKIRLDDIKNQLDIIINKVSV
;
A
#
# COMPACT_ATOMS: atom_id res chain seq x y z
N MET A 1 1.28 12.50 3.99
CA MET A 1 0.97 12.20 2.58
C MET A 1 2.26 12.24 1.78
N SER A 2 2.80 11.06 1.45
CA SER A 2 3.97 10.91 0.60
C SER A 2 3.52 10.84 -0.87
N LYS A 3 4.27 11.47 -1.79
CA LYS A 3 4.03 11.33 -3.24
C LYS A 3 4.94 10.28 -3.84
N GLY A 4 4.47 9.53 -4.85
CA GLY A 4 5.24 8.48 -5.50
C GLY A 4 4.67 7.90 -6.76
N ILE A 5 5.42 6.94 -7.30
CA ILE A 5 5.01 6.14 -8.45
C ILE A 5 3.79 5.31 -8.03
N LEU A 6 2.71 5.47 -8.77
CA LEU A 6 1.46 4.77 -8.52
C LEU A 6 1.44 3.41 -9.20
N LEU A 7 0.73 2.50 -8.57
CA LEU A 7 0.31 1.24 -9.16
C LEU A 7 -1.14 1.36 -9.67
N ASP A 8 -1.49 0.51 -10.62
CA ASP A 8 -2.87 0.34 -11.08
C ASP A 8 -3.63 -0.70 -10.22
N GLY A 9 -4.82 -1.11 -10.67
CA GLY A 9 -5.67 -2.04 -9.92
C GLY A 9 -5.10 -3.46 -9.81
N ASP A 10 -4.18 -3.84 -10.71
CA ASP A 10 -3.55 -5.15 -10.75
C ASP A 10 -2.20 -5.17 -10.01
N ASN A 11 -1.82 -4.02 -9.43
CA ASN A 11 -0.53 -3.75 -8.79
C ASN A 11 0.64 -3.65 -9.78
N ASP A 12 0.36 -3.38 -11.05
CA ASP A 12 1.38 -3.04 -12.05
C ASP A 12 1.65 -1.54 -12.04
N LEU A 13 2.76 -1.11 -12.67
CA LEU A 13 3.09 0.30 -12.78
C LEU A 13 1.99 1.05 -13.53
N LYS A 14 1.42 2.09 -12.90
CA LYS A 14 0.44 2.94 -13.56
C LYS A 14 1.10 3.85 -14.58
N VAL A 15 0.99 3.48 -15.85
CA VAL A 15 1.57 4.23 -16.97
C VAL A 15 0.51 5.01 -17.74
N ASN A 16 0.74 6.30 -17.96
CA ASN A 16 -0.04 7.18 -18.84
C ASN A 16 0.89 7.86 -19.86
N ILE A 17 1.17 7.13 -20.95
CA ILE A 17 2.18 7.49 -21.94
C ILE A 17 1.84 8.84 -22.61
N LYS A 18 2.79 9.78 -22.54
CA LYS A 18 2.78 11.01 -23.34
C LYS A 18 3.86 10.92 -24.40
N ARG A 19 3.53 11.37 -25.60
CA ARG A 19 4.42 11.38 -26.76
C ARG A 19 4.62 12.80 -27.28
N ASP A 20 5.81 13.06 -27.82
CA ASP A 20 6.08 14.29 -28.57
C ASP A 20 5.52 14.21 -30.01
N SER A 21 5.75 15.27 -30.80
CA SER A 21 5.35 15.35 -32.21
C SER A 21 6.05 14.33 -33.12
N ASN A 22 7.17 13.75 -32.67
CA ASN A 22 7.91 12.70 -33.38
C ASN A 22 7.48 11.29 -32.95
N GLY A 23 6.51 11.18 -32.04
CA GLY A 23 6.00 9.92 -31.52
C GLY A 23 6.86 9.27 -30.43
N LEU A 24 7.89 9.96 -29.93
CA LEU A 24 8.78 9.48 -28.85
C LEU A 24 8.12 9.67 -27.49
N ILE A 25 8.33 8.71 -26.58
CA ILE A 25 7.82 8.78 -25.21
C ILE A 25 8.64 9.82 -24.44
N THR A 26 7.95 10.82 -23.88
CA THR A 26 8.57 11.90 -23.09
C THR A 26 8.21 11.83 -21.61
N ASP A 27 7.09 11.18 -21.29
CA ASP A 27 6.58 11.02 -19.94
C ASP A 27 5.62 9.82 -19.92
N GLY A 28 5.34 9.28 -18.74
CA GLY A 28 4.45 8.13 -18.63
C GLY A 28 4.25 7.61 -17.22
N LEU A 29 5.19 7.81 -16.30
CA LEU A 29 5.02 7.33 -14.93
C LEU A 29 4.06 8.22 -14.17
N THR A 30 2.99 7.63 -13.65
CA THR A 30 2.02 8.39 -12.86
C THR A 30 2.56 8.61 -11.45
N ILE A 31 2.69 9.87 -11.03
CA ILE A 31 3.09 10.24 -9.67
C ILE A 31 1.88 10.79 -8.90
N GLY A 32 1.60 10.28 -7.72
CA GLY A 32 0.48 10.74 -6.88
C GLY A 32 0.62 10.35 -5.41
N GLU A 33 -0.49 10.43 -4.67
CA GLU A 33 -0.58 10.01 -3.27
C GLU A 33 -0.39 8.49 -3.16
N ARG A 34 0.53 8.03 -2.32
CA ARG A 34 0.87 6.60 -2.19
C ARG A 34 0.63 5.99 -0.81
N THR A 35 0.07 6.73 0.16
CA THR A 35 -0.08 6.26 1.55
C THR A 35 -0.88 4.96 1.62
N MET A 36 -2.02 4.90 0.92
CA MET A 36 -2.85 3.68 0.90
C MET A 36 -2.17 2.52 0.14
N GLN A 37 -1.42 2.84 -0.91
CA GLN A 37 -0.66 1.86 -1.67
C GLN A 37 0.46 1.25 -0.84
N ASP A 38 1.25 2.07 -0.13
CA ASP A 38 2.33 1.62 0.75
C ASP A 38 1.76 0.75 1.91
N ALA A 39 0.62 1.16 2.47
CA ALA A 39 -0.09 0.38 3.48
C ALA A 39 -0.55 -0.98 2.94
N TYR A 40 -1.12 -1.02 1.73
CA TYR A 40 -1.53 -2.27 1.08
C TYR A 40 -0.33 -3.19 0.87
N ILE A 41 0.76 -2.69 0.29
CA ILE A 41 1.96 -3.48 -0.02
C ILE A 41 2.52 -4.12 1.26
N VAL A 42 2.71 -3.34 2.34
CA VAL A 42 3.31 -3.90 3.57
C VAL A 42 2.39 -4.90 4.26
N LEU A 43 1.07 -4.70 4.21
CA LEU A 43 0.11 -5.61 4.83
C LEU A 43 -0.08 -6.88 4.01
N ALA A 44 -0.01 -6.82 2.69
CA ALA A 44 -0.09 -7.98 1.81
C ALA A 44 1.22 -8.81 1.77
N SER A 45 2.36 -8.19 2.07
CA SER A 45 3.67 -8.83 2.00
C SER A 45 3.99 -9.72 3.21
N ASN A 46 4.77 -10.77 2.96
CA ASN A 46 5.45 -11.54 3.98
C ASN A 46 6.87 -11.01 4.20
N GLN A 47 7.42 -11.30 5.39
CA GLN A 47 8.82 -11.03 5.65
C GLN A 47 9.71 -11.84 4.69
N GLY A 48 10.64 -11.15 4.04
CA GLY A 48 11.55 -11.70 3.02
C GLY A 48 11.12 -11.45 1.58
N ASP A 49 9.90 -10.94 1.35
CA ASP A 49 9.41 -10.59 0.01
C ASP A 49 10.16 -9.35 -0.52
N ILE A 50 10.35 -8.34 0.34
CA ILE A 50 11.11 -7.12 0.02
C ILE A 50 12.59 -7.39 0.28
N LYS A 51 13.40 -7.41 -0.79
CA LYS A 51 14.83 -7.74 -0.69
C LYS A 51 15.67 -6.68 0.00
N GLU A 52 15.27 -5.42 -0.10
CA GLU A 52 15.97 -4.29 0.54
C GLU A 52 15.76 -4.27 2.06
N ASP A 53 14.56 -4.62 2.53
CA ASP A 53 14.25 -4.81 3.96
C ASP A 53 13.52 -6.15 4.16
N PRO A 54 14.25 -7.24 4.43
CA PRO A 54 13.66 -8.56 4.66
C PRO A 54 12.72 -8.62 5.87
N LEU A 55 12.79 -7.66 6.80
CA LEU A 55 11.92 -7.60 7.96
C LEU A 55 10.61 -6.84 7.66
N CYS A 56 10.50 -6.20 6.49
CA CYS A 56 9.27 -5.57 6.03
C CYS A 56 8.26 -6.63 5.58
N GLY A 57 7.01 -6.50 6.03
CA GLY A 57 5.95 -7.48 5.80
C GLY A 57 5.24 -7.90 7.09
N SER A 58 3.95 -8.18 6.97
CA SER A 58 3.05 -8.43 8.11
C SER A 58 2.85 -9.92 8.42
N ASN A 59 3.07 -10.80 7.43
CA ASN A 59 2.77 -12.23 7.50
C ASN A 59 1.31 -12.55 7.90
N LEU A 60 0.36 -11.64 7.67
CA LEU A 60 -1.03 -11.79 8.15
C LEU A 60 -1.71 -13.04 7.58
N LEU A 61 -1.43 -13.40 6.32
CA LEU A 61 -1.98 -14.61 5.69
C LEU A 61 -1.61 -15.89 6.45
N ARG A 62 -0.43 -15.95 7.08
CA ARG A 62 -0.04 -17.10 7.92
C ARG A 62 -0.84 -17.17 9.22
N MET A 63 -1.31 -16.03 9.73
CA MET A 63 -2.07 -15.97 10.98
C MET A 63 -3.50 -16.50 10.83
N ILE A 64 -4.06 -16.48 9.61
CA ILE A 64 -5.41 -17.01 9.30
C ILE A 64 -5.51 -18.51 9.63
N ARG A 65 -4.43 -19.27 9.43
CA ARG A 65 -4.39 -20.72 9.67
C ARG A 65 -4.12 -21.10 11.13
N GLY A 66 -3.86 -20.13 12.00
CA GLY A 66 -3.60 -20.34 13.42
C GLY A 66 -4.82 -20.05 14.30
N LYS A 67 -4.69 -20.30 15.62
CA LYS A 67 -5.67 -19.79 16.59
C LYS A 67 -5.61 -18.26 16.58
N ALA A 68 -6.69 -17.63 16.11
CA ALA A 68 -6.75 -16.18 15.96
C ALA A 68 -6.70 -15.48 17.32
N ASP A 69 -5.69 -14.62 17.50
CA ASP A 69 -5.55 -13.70 18.61
C ASP A 69 -5.63 -12.27 18.06
N ILE A 70 -6.75 -11.59 18.35
CA ILE A 70 -7.07 -10.27 17.80
C ILE A 70 -6.05 -9.23 18.27
N GLU A 71 -5.58 -9.29 19.51
CA GLU A 71 -4.59 -8.34 20.01
C GLU A 71 -3.25 -8.52 19.30
N LYS A 72 -2.86 -9.78 19.07
CA LYS A 72 -1.66 -10.10 18.30
C LYS A 72 -1.74 -9.57 16.87
N ILE A 73 -2.86 -9.81 16.19
CA ILE A 73 -3.10 -9.31 14.82
C ILE A 73 -3.01 -7.78 14.80
N ARG A 74 -3.68 -7.09 15.73
CA ARG A 74 -3.65 -5.63 15.82
C ARG A 74 -2.24 -5.09 15.98
N LYS A 75 -1.46 -5.63 16.92
CA LYS A 75 -0.06 -5.23 17.13
C LYS A 75 0.78 -5.46 15.88
N THR A 76 0.59 -6.60 15.20
CA THR A 76 1.30 -6.89 13.95
C THR A 76 0.99 -5.87 12.86
N VAL A 77 -0.29 -5.48 12.70
CA VAL A 77 -0.71 -4.43 11.75
C VAL A 77 -0.09 -3.08 12.11
N GLU A 78 -0.13 -2.69 13.38
CA GLU A 78 0.44 -1.42 13.87
C GLU A 78 1.96 -1.35 13.60
N ILE A 79 2.70 -2.43 13.88
CA ILE A 79 4.14 -2.51 13.61
C ILE A 79 4.44 -2.43 12.11
N ALA A 80 3.68 -3.15 11.29
CA ALA A 80 3.87 -3.17 9.84
C ALA A 80 3.64 -1.78 9.23
N LEU A 81 2.56 -1.09 9.61
CA LEU A 81 2.28 0.28 9.16
C LEU A 81 3.34 1.28 9.66
N ALA A 82 3.78 1.15 10.91
CA ALA A 82 4.81 2.02 11.46
C ALA A 82 6.13 1.94 10.69
N ARG A 83 6.48 0.77 10.13
CA ARG A 83 7.68 0.62 9.28
C ARG A 83 7.66 1.46 8.01
N VAL A 84 6.48 1.61 7.42
CA VAL A 84 6.28 2.49 6.25
C VAL A 84 5.91 3.91 6.66
N LYS A 85 6.10 4.27 7.94
CA LYS A 85 5.81 5.61 8.51
C LYS A 85 4.33 5.99 8.43
N ILE A 86 3.45 5.01 8.49
CA ILE A 86 1.99 5.18 8.47
C ILE A 86 1.45 4.85 9.87
N ARG A 87 0.55 5.69 10.39
CA ARG A 87 -0.16 5.40 11.63
C ARG A 87 -1.49 4.72 11.32
N LEU A 88 -1.88 3.76 12.15
CA LEU A 88 -3.13 3.03 12.00
C LEU A 88 -4.35 3.98 11.95
N ASP A 89 -4.35 5.02 12.77
CA ASP A 89 -5.46 5.99 12.83
C ASP A 89 -5.60 6.81 11.53
N ASP A 90 -4.49 7.09 10.84
CA ASP A 90 -4.53 7.80 9.56
C ASP A 90 -5.26 6.97 8.48
N ILE A 91 -5.03 5.64 8.49
CA ILE A 91 -5.70 4.71 7.57
C ILE A 91 -7.19 4.55 7.91
N LYS A 92 -7.54 4.45 9.20
CA LYS A 92 -8.94 4.37 9.62
C LYS A 92 -9.75 5.58 9.15
N ASN A 93 -9.23 6.78 9.39
CA ASN A 93 -9.88 8.01 8.96
C ASN A 93 -10.07 8.06 7.43
N GLN A 94 -9.08 7.59 6.66
CA GLN A 94 -9.20 7.52 5.20
C GLN A 94 -10.26 6.51 4.73
N LEU A 95 -10.33 5.34 5.36
CA LEU A 95 -11.37 4.34 5.07
C LEU A 95 -12.77 4.86 5.38
N ASP A 96 -12.95 5.52 6.52
CA ASP A 96 -14.23 6.11 6.93
C ASP A 96 -14.68 7.20 5.94
N ILE A 97 -13.75 8.04 5.45
CA ILE A 97 -14.04 9.03 4.41
C ILE A 97 -14.47 8.37 3.09
N ILE A 98 -13.82 7.27 2.70
CA ILE A 98 -14.13 6.56 1.46
C ILE A 98 -15.52 5.91 1.54
N ILE A 99 -15.83 5.20 2.63
CA ILE A 99 -17.13 4.53 2.83
C ILE A 99 -18.27 5.54 2.79
N ASN A 100 -18.11 6.68 3.48
CA ASN A 100 -19.14 7.72 3.51
C ASN A 100 -19.31 8.43 2.16
N LYS A 101 -18.25 8.52 1.34
CA LYS A 101 -18.34 9.04 -0.03
C LYS A 101 -19.01 8.08 -1.01
N VAL A 102 -18.92 6.78 -0.79
CA VAL A 102 -19.53 5.74 -1.65
C VAL A 102 -21.00 5.51 -1.30
N SER A 103 -21.47 5.97 -0.14
CA SER A 103 -22.84 5.80 0.35
C SER A 103 -23.81 6.91 -0.11
N VAL A 104 -23.44 7.70 -1.13
CA VAL A 104 -24.24 8.77 -1.77
C VAL A 104 -24.27 8.53 -3.26
#